data_AF-A0A0J7L5Q4-F1
#
_entry.id   AF-A0A0J7L5Q4-F1
#
_cell.length_a   1.000
_cell.length_b   1.000
_cell.length_c   1.000
_cell.angle_alpha   90.00
_cell.angle_beta   90.00
_cell.angle_gamma   90.00
#
_symmetry.space_group_name_H-M   'P 1'
#
loop_
_entity.id
_entity.type
_entity.pdbx_description
1 polymer ?
#
loop_
_entity_poly.entity_id
_entity_poly.type
_entity_poly.pdbx_seq_one_letter_code
_entity_poly.pdbx_strand_id
1 'polypeptide(L)'
;MHACQMHAFQDTEKKNDMSLQARVLHAFLSAAKFSKDESQLNAKQAGDVICAEQSLDLQAQEPWPQPITLYQPYEVEQILLPDNANCLAVQAFLKMCQLDFQIEPRKNAEFMSPSGRVPFIKCGTKLISEYDGIVTHIGSKGISLSDHLDSAAKVDMRAYLSLVNNVFVNAELYICWVDTAILNAVTKPRHGSVYPWPLNHYLNWQKRREVIKKLNVLGWYNKSLDEVFDDVRKCCIALSERLADEEFFFGKDPTEIDALMYGHIHALTSSPSFSSNQGIIATIRQFPKLIEHMFRIKHRYFSSEVQNKIAEEFEIIESPSRDTLKPNELDALVFGHIFTIITTPLSNNKLAMIVQNHPKLVNLCKRIETSLFSPQAIDSQTNETLEFKN
;
A
#
# COMPACT_ATOMS: atom_id res chain seq x y z
N MET A 1 -44.60 -24.36 -24.44
CA MET A 1 -43.14 -24.11 -24.58
C MET A 1 -42.77 -23.04 -25.62
N HIS A 2 -43.70 -22.19 -26.09
CA HIS A 2 -43.36 -21.05 -26.97
C HIS A 2 -43.83 -19.68 -26.44
N ALA A 3 -44.60 -19.62 -25.35
CA ALA A 3 -45.01 -18.35 -24.73
C ALA A 3 -44.01 -17.82 -23.67
N CYS A 4 -43.15 -18.68 -23.11
CA CYS A 4 -42.21 -18.31 -22.05
C CYS A 4 -40.89 -17.71 -22.57
N GLN A 5 -40.61 -17.85 -23.88
CA GLN A 5 -39.41 -17.27 -24.51
C GLN A 5 -39.63 -15.85 -25.05
N MET A 6 -40.89 -15.42 -25.25
CA MET A 6 -41.20 -14.07 -25.73
C MET A 6 -41.19 -13.01 -24.62
N HIS A 7 -41.56 -13.39 -23.38
CA HIS A 7 -41.48 -12.46 -22.23
C HIS A 7 -40.04 -12.21 -21.76
N ALA A 8 -39.14 -13.19 -21.91
CA ALA A 8 -37.72 -13.02 -21.56
C ALA A 8 -36.96 -12.13 -22.56
N PHE A 9 -37.46 -11.98 -23.79
CA PHE A 9 -36.82 -11.16 -24.83
C PHE A 9 -37.27 -9.69 -24.78
N GLN A 10 -38.48 -9.40 -24.27
CA GLN A 10 -38.97 -8.03 -24.10
C GLN A 10 -38.46 -7.33 -22.82
N ASP A 11 -38.07 -8.08 -21.78
CA ASP A 11 -37.45 -7.51 -20.57
C ASP A 11 -35.95 -7.17 -20.76
N THR A 12 -35.30 -7.73 -21.78
CA THR A 12 -33.91 -7.39 -22.15
C THR A 12 -33.81 -6.10 -22.95
N GLU A 13 -34.86 -5.69 -23.68
CA GLU A 13 -34.84 -4.44 -24.46
C GLU A 13 -35.21 -3.19 -23.65
N LYS A 14 -35.84 -3.32 -22.47
CA LYS A 14 -36.13 -2.18 -21.58
C LYS A 14 -35.06 -1.87 -20.53
N LYS A 15 -33.97 -2.65 -20.47
CA LYS A 15 -32.86 -2.42 -19.51
C LYS A 15 -31.76 -1.47 -20.00
N ASN A 16 -31.85 -0.99 -21.24
CA ASN A 16 -30.85 -0.09 -21.84
C ASN A 16 -31.24 1.38 -21.86
N ASP A 17 -32.31 1.78 -21.17
CA ASP A 17 -32.75 3.19 -21.11
C ASP A 17 -32.97 3.67 -19.65
N MET A 18 -32.11 3.23 -18.74
CA MET A 18 -32.03 3.79 -17.38
C MET A 18 -30.82 4.70 -17.25
N SER A 19 -31.05 5.93 -16.78
CA SER A 19 -29.98 6.88 -16.50
C SER A 19 -28.96 6.30 -15.50
N LEU A 20 -27.72 6.75 -15.61
CA LEU A 20 -26.60 6.32 -14.75
C LEU A 20 -26.94 6.42 -13.25
N GLN A 21 -27.70 7.46 -12.87
CA GLN A 21 -28.20 7.66 -11.51
C GLN A 21 -29.13 6.52 -11.03
N ALA A 22 -30.01 5.99 -11.90
CA ALA A 22 -30.90 4.89 -11.54
C ALA A 22 -30.15 3.55 -11.35
N ARG A 23 -29.05 3.36 -12.08
CA ARG A 23 -28.19 2.16 -11.93
C ARG A 23 -27.39 2.20 -10.63
N VAL A 24 -26.83 3.36 -10.28
CA VAL A 24 -26.14 3.59 -9.00
C VAL A 24 -27.12 3.44 -7.83
N LEU A 25 -28.33 3.99 -7.93
CA LEU A 25 -29.37 3.85 -6.92
C LEU A 25 -29.82 2.40 -6.74
N HIS A 26 -29.95 1.63 -7.82
CA HIS A 26 -30.31 0.20 -7.74
C HIS A 26 -29.20 -0.63 -7.07
N ALA A 27 -27.93 -0.36 -7.40
CA ALA A 27 -26.79 -0.99 -6.73
C ALA A 27 -26.73 -0.63 -5.24
N PHE A 28 -27.00 0.64 -4.91
CA PHE A 28 -27.05 1.15 -3.54
C PHE A 28 -28.20 0.53 -2.72
N LEU A 29 -29.40 0.43 -3.29
CA LEU A 29 -30.58 -0.19 -2.65
C LEU A 29 -30.43 -1.70 -2.48
N SER A 30 -29.73 -2.37 -3.40
CA SER A 30 -29.37 -3.78 -3.24
C SER A 30 -28.40 -4.00 -2.09
N ALA A 31 -27.42 -3.10 -1.91
CA ALA A 31 -26.48 -3.15 -0.78
C ALA A 31 -27.15 -2.78 0.57
N ALA A 32 -28.07 -1.82 0.56
CA ALA A 32 -28.81 -1.40 1.75
C ALA A 32 -29.82 -2.46 2.25
N LYS A 33 -30.42 -3.25 1.34
CA LYS A 33 -31.23 -4.43 1.73
C LYS A 33 -30.39 -5.49 2.43
N PHE A 34 -29.14 -5.69 1.99
CA PHE A 34 -28.23 -6.65 2.61
C PHE A 34 -27.78 -6.23 4.02
N SER A 35 -27.55 -4.92 4.24
CA SER A 35 -27.24 -4.36 5.57
C SER A 35 -28.38 -4.54 6.59
N LYS A 36 -29.65 -4.58 6.12
CA LYS A 36 -30.82 -4.86 6.96
C LYS A 36 -30.91 -6.32 7.42
N ASP A 37 -30.38 -7.26 6.64
CA ASP A 37 -30.34 -8.68 7.02
C ASP A 37 -29.16 -8.98 7.97
N GLU A 38 -28.04 -8.25 7.85
CA GLU A 38 -26.92 -8.30 8.81
C GLU A 38 -27.27 -7.72 10.19
N SER A 39 -28.07 -6.66 10.23
CA SER A 39 -28.52 -6.05 11.49
C SER A 39 -29.52 -6.91 12.27
N GLN A 40 -30.20 -7.88 11.63
CA GLN A 40 -31.04 -8.86 12.31
C GLN A 40 -30.23 -10.01 12.95
N LEU A 41 -29.02 -10.31 12.46
CA LEU A 41 -28.14 -11.30 13.08
C LEU A 41 -27.42 -10.76 14.34
N ASN A 42 -27.22 -9.43 14.42
CA ASN A 42 -26.57 -8.75 15.54
C ASN A 42 -27.53 -8.30 16.67
N ALA A 43 -28.82 -8.59 16.56
CA ALA A 43 -29.84 -8.21 17.55
C ALA A 43 -29.71 -8.94 18.92
N LYS A 44 -28.74 -9.85 19.09
CA LYS A 44 -28.42 -10.48 20.40
C LYS A 44 -27.44 -9.67 21.26
N GLN A 45 -27.00 -8.51 20.81
CA GLN A 45 -26.09 -7.61 21.53
C GLN A 45 -26.77 -6.32 22.05
N ALA A 46 -28.11 -6.31 22.14
CA ALA A 46 -28.89 -5.15 22.58
C ALA A 46 -29.07 -5.05 24.12
N GLY A 47 -28.42 -5.92 24.91
CA GLY A 47 -28.52 -5.92 26.37
C GLY A 47 -27.64 -4.88 27.09
N ASP A 48 -26.67 -4.28 26.40
CA ASP A 48 -25.67 -3.40 27.03
C ASP A 48 -25.96 -1.89 26.86
N VAL A 49 -27.08 -1.54 26.22
CA VAL A 49 -27.37 -0.15 25.79
C VAL A 49 -27.88 0.77 26.91
N ILE A 50 -28.24 0.24 28.09
CA ILE A 50 -28.83 1.06 29.16
C ILE A 50 -27.77 1.72 30.09
N CYS A 51 -26.49 1.31 30.02
CA CYS A 51 -25.42 1.88 30.87
C CYS A 51 -24.54 2.96 30.19
N ALA A 52 -24.82 3.35 28.94
CA ALA A 52 -23.93 4.23 28.18
C ALA A 52 -24.10 5.73 28.48
N GLU A 53 -25.27 6.18 28.93
CA GLU A 53 -25.54 7.61 29.13
C GLU A 53 -24.82 8.23 30.33
N GLN A 54 -24.30 7.42 31.27
CA GLN A 54 -23.57 7.92 32.45
C GLN A 54 -22.04 7.95 32.28
N SER A 55 -21.50 7.56 31.12
CA SER A 55 -20.05 7.49 30.89
C SER A 55 -19.44 8.64 30.06
N LEU A 56 -20.28 9.55 29.53
CA LEU A 56 -19.81 10.60 28.62
C LEU A 56 -18.98 11.72 29.29
N ASP A 57 -19.10 11.90 30.61
CA ASP A 57 -18.43 13.00 31.33
C ASP A 57 -17.13 12.62 32.07
N LEU A 58 -16.67 11.37 31.97
CA LEU A 58 -15.48 10.88 32.69
C LEU A 58 -14.24 10.62 31.81
N GLN A 59 -14.34 10.77 30.49
CA GLN A 59 -13.16 10.82 29.63
C GLN A 59 -12.65 12.27 29.54
N ALA A 60 -12.26 12.82 30.69
CA ALA A 60 -11.38 13.96 30.74
C ALA A 60 -10.20 13.70 29.79
N GLN A 61 -9.97 14.63 28.87
CA GLN A 61 -9.01 14.58 27.77
C GLN A 61 -7.69 13.90 28.15
N GLU A 62 -7.58 12.58 27.94
CA GLU A 62 -6.28 11.94 27.92
C GLU A 62 -5.49 12.55 26.75
N PRO A 63 -4.27 13.07 26.99
CA PRO A 63 -3.44 13.59 25.93
C PRO A 63 -3.24 12.52 24.86
N TRP A 64 -3.25 12.94 23.60
CA TRP A 64 -3.11 12.06 22.44
C TRP A 64 -1.90 11.14 22.62
N PRO A 65 -2.06 9.81 22.74
CA PRO A 65 -0.96 8.92 23.07
C PRO A 65 -0.08 8.76 21.83
N GLN A 66 0.95 9.59 21.75
CA GLN A 66 1.94 9.59 20.69
C GLN A 66 3.22 8.87 21.12
N PRO A 67 3.93 8.20 20.19
CA PRO A 67 3.54 8.00 18.78
C PRO A 67 2.45 6.92 18.60
N ILE A 68 1.53 7.11 17.65
CA ILE A 68 0.65 6.03 17.18
C ILE A 68 1.52 4.93 16.56
N THR A 69 1.31 3.67 16.93
CA THR A 69 2.02 2.55 16.30
C THR A 69 1.14 1.89 15.26
N LEU A 70 1.57 1.88 13.99
CA LEU A 70 0.89 1.18 12.89
C LEU A 70 1.54 -0.18 12.66
N TYR A 71 0.80 -1.24 12.94
CA TYR A 71 1.25 -2.62 12.73
C TYR A 71 0.86 -3.12 11.34
N GLN A 72 1.84 -3.67 10.62
CA GLN A 72 1.65 -4.26 9.29
C GLN A 72 2.60 -5.46 9.07
N PRO A 73 2.35 -6.32 8.07
CA PRO A 73 3.32 -7.33 7.64
C PRO A 73 4.57 -6.70 7.02
N TYR A 74 5.62 -7.50 6.81
CA TYR A 74 6.83 -7.05 6.12
C TYR A 74 6.54 -6.78 4.63
N GLU A 75 6.91 -5.58 4.16
CA GLU A 75 6.55 -5.06 2.83
C GLU A 75 7.10 -5.88 1.65
N VAL A 76 8.31 -6.42 1.80
CA VAL A 76 9.00 -7.11 0.70
C VAL A 76 8.61 -8.59 0.65
N GLU A 77 8.62 -9.26 1.81
CA GLU A 77 8.57 -10.72 1.89
C GLU A 77 7.15 -11.28 2.08
N GLN A 78 6.26 -10.55 2.78
CA GLN A 78 5.01 -11.12 3.29
C GLN A 78 3.76 -10.44 2.76
N ILE A 79 3.76 -9.11 2.67
CA ILE A 79 2.53 -8.37 2.42
C ILE A 79 1.93 -8.76 1.07
N LEU A 80 0.63 -9.05 1.10
CA LEU A 80 -0.16 -9.32 -0.08
C LEU A 80 -0.73 -8.01 -0.65
N LEU A 81 -1.16 -8.04 -1.90
CA LEU A 81 -1.74 -6.89 -2.58
C LEU A 81 -2.87 -6.18 -1.79
N PRO A 82 -3.92 -6.87 -1.31
CA PRO A 82 -5.00 -6.20 -0.57
C PRO A 82 -4.52 -5.63 0.78
N ASP A 83 -3.60 -6.31 1.45
CA ASP A 83 -3.05 -5.83 2.73
C ASP A 83 -2.18 -4.59 2.50
N ASN A 84 -1.37 -4.59 1.44
CA ASN A 84 -0.54 -3.45 1.05
C ASN A 84 -1.40 -2.22 0.71
N ALA A 85 -2.48 -2.42 -0.06
CA ALA A 85 -3.43 -1.36 -0.38
C ALA A 85 -4.01 -0.72 0.89
N ASN A 86 -4.48 -1.54 1.84
CA ASN A 86 -5.01 -1.06 3.11
C ASN A 86 -3.93 -0.39 3.99
N CYS A 87 -2.70 -0.91 4.00
CA CYS A 87 -1.58 -0.32 4.74
C CYS A 87 -1.28 1.09 4.21
N LEU A 88 -1.14 1.23 2.89
CA LEU A 88 -0.90 2.52 2.24
C LEU A 88 -2.06 3.50 2.44
N ALA A 89 -3.31 3.01 2.42
CA ALA A 89 -4.49 3.84 2.68
C ALA A 89 -4.48 4.42 4.10
N VAL A 90 -4.19 3.60 5.10
CA VAL A 90 -4.11 4.06 6.50
C VAL A 90 -2.92 5.00 6.70
N GLN A 91 -1.76 4.70 6.13
CA GLN A 91 -0.60 5.60 6.17
C GLN A 91 -0.94 6.97 5.55
N ALA A 92 -1.59 6.99 4.38
CA ALA A 92 -2.01 8.23 3.73
C ALA A 92 -3.00 9.01 4.59
N PHE A 93 -3.98 8.33 5.18
CA PHE A 93 -4.96 8.94 6.08
C PHE A 93 -4.29 9.59 7.30
N LEU A 94 -3.42 8.86 8.00
CA LEU A 94 -2.70 9.38 9.17
C LEU A 94 -1.82 10.60 8.81
N LYS A 95 -1.15 10.56 7.66
CA LYS A 95 -0.34 11.69 7.14
C LYS A 95 -1.20 12.90 6.78
N MET A 96 -2.35 12.69 6.12
CA MET A 96 -3.29 13.77 5.79
C MET A 96 -3.85 14.43 7.05
N CYS A 97 -4.09 13.64 8.11
CA CYS A 97 -4.46 14.13 9.44
C CYS A 97 -3.31 14.79 10.20
N GLN A 98 -2.09 14.83 9.64
CA GLN A 98 -0.88 15.38 10.27
C GLN A 98 -0.56 14.72 11.62
N LEU A 99 -0.81 13.42 11.71
CA LEU A 99 -0.52 12.63 12.90
C LEU A 99 0.86 11.99 12.78
N ASP A 100 1.65 12.10 13.84
CA ASP A 100 2.87 11.32 13.98
C ASP A 100 2.51 9.84 14.22
N PHE A 101 3.19 8.95 13.51
CA PHE A 101 3.07 7.51 13.73
C PHE A 101 4.36 6.79 13.35
N GLN A 102 4.54 5.60 13.89
CA GLN A 102 5.64 4.72 13.55
C GLN A 102 5.10 3.42 12.98
N ILE A 103 5.70 2.98 11.88
CA ILE A 103 5.39 1.70 11.25
C ILE A 103 6.20 0.61 11.97
N GLU A 104 5.51 -0.40 12.48
CA GLU A 104 6.14 -1.52 13.16
C GLU A 104 5.79 -2.85 12.45
N PRO A 105 6.68 -3.33 11.54
CA PRO A 105 6.46 -4.58 10.84
C PRO A 105 6.46 -5.79 11.78
N ARG A 106 5.45 -6.65 11.70
CA ARG A 106 5.32 -7.86 12.52
C ARG A 106 4.96 -9.08 11.68
N LYS A 107 5.68 -10.20 11.89
CA LYS A 107 5.46 -11.47 11.17
C LYS A 107 4.06 -12.04 11.41
N ASN A 108 3.54 -11.86 12.63
CA ASN A 108 2.24 -12.33 13.08
C ASN A 108 1.20 -11.19 13.18
N ALA A 109 1.37 -10.10 12.42
CA ALA A 109 0.49 -8.92 12.49
C ALA A 109 -1.00 -9.28 12.35
N GLU A 110 -1.34 -10.21 11.45
CA GLU A 110 -2.72 -10.67 11.26
C GLU A 110 -3.33 -11.24 12.55
N PHE A 111 -2.57 -12.02 13.32
CA PHE A 111 -3.02 -12.61 14.59
C PHE A 111 -3.02 -11.64 15.77
N MET A 112 -2.29 -10.53 15.66
CA MET A 112 -2.32 -9.46 16.65
C MET A 112 -3.52 -8.54 16.47
N SER A 113 -4.08 -8.48 15.26
CA SER A 113 -5.19 -7.60 14.93
C SER A 113 -6.50 -8.06 15.58
N PRO A 114 -7.27 -7.16 16.22
CA PRO A 114 -8.59 -7.49 16.77
C PRO A 114 -9.56 -8.12 15.77
N SER A 115 -9.48 -7.72 14.49
CA SER A 115 -10.35 -8.25 13.42
C SER A 115 -9.71 -9.35 12.58
N GLY A 116 -8.44 -9.72 12.86
CA GLY A 116 -7.68 -10.59 11.96
C GLY A 116 -7.33 -9.94 10.62
N ARG A 117 -7.43 -8.61 10.50
CA ARG A 117 -7.08 -7.86 9.29
C ARG A 117 -6.01 -6.81 9.56
N VAL A 118 -5.13 -6.61 8.59
CA VAL A 118 -4.06 -5.61 8.64
C VAL A 118 -4.33 -4.46 7.66
N PRO A 119 -3.82 -3.25 7.93
CA PRO A 119 -3.09 -2.87 9.15
C PRO A 119 -4.03 -2.66 10.35
N PHE A 120 -3.44 -2.49 11.52
CA PHE A 120 -4.13 -1.99 12.71
C PHE A 120 -3.21 -1.03 13.47
N ILE A 121 -3.80 -0.09 14.20
CA ILE A 121 -3.06 0.86 15.04
C ILE A 121 -3.17 0.51 16.51
N LYS A 122 -2.13 0.85 17.27
CA LYS A 122 -2.17 0.99 18.71
C LYS A 122 -2.14 2.46 19.07
N CYS A 123 -3.21 2.92 19.70
CA CYS A 123 -3.36 4.28 20.21
C CYS A 123 -3.58 4.19 21.72
N GLY A 124 -2.51 4.41 22.49
CA GLY A 124 -2.50 4.18 23.94
C GLY A 124 -2.74 2.70 24.29
N THR A 125 -3.84 2.42 24.99
CA THR A 125 -4.24 1.06 25.40
C THR A 125 -5.15 0.36 24.39
N LYS A 126 -5.59 1.06 23.34
CA LYS A 126 -6.56 0.53 22.36
C LYS A 126 -5.87 0.03 21.10
N LEU A 127 -6.30 -1.13 20.63
CA LEU A 127 -6.00 -1.64 19.29
C LEU A 127 -7.21 -1.40 18.39
N ILE A 128 -7.00 -0.72 17.26
CA ILE A 128 -8.04 -0.41 16.29
C ILE A 128 -7.59 -0.92 14.93
N SER A 129 -8.37 -1.82 14.34
CA SER A 129 -8.14 -2.40 13.02
C SER A 129 -9.12 -1.86 11.99
N GLU A 130 -8.80 -2.09 10.72
CA GLU A 130 -9.60 -1.70 9.55
C GLU A 130 -9.68 -0.20 9.30
N TYR A 131 -9.73 0.17 8.03
CA TYR A 131 -9.73 1.57 7.61
C TYR A 131 -10.85 2.38 8.27
N ASP A 132 -12.11 1.93 8.15
CA ASP A 132 -13.26 2.63 8.72
C ASP A 132 -13.24 2.69 10.26
N GLY A 133 -12.72 1.64 10.90
CA GLY A 133 -12.55 1.59 12.35
C GLY A 133 -11.53 2.63 12.82
N ILE A 134 -10.41 2.75 12.11
CA ILE A 134 -9.36 3.73 12.38
C ILE A 134 -9.87 5.16 12.16
N VAL A 135 -10.52 5.42 11.02
CA VAL A 135 -11.15 6.71 10.71
C VAL A 135 -12.13 7.12 11.82
N THR A 136 -13.02 6.20 12.21
CA THR A 136 -14.03 6.47 13.26
C THR A 136 -13.38 6.75 14.61
N HIS A 137 -12.33 5.99 14.96
CA HIS A 137 -11.62 6.19 16.22
C HIS A 137 -10.94 7.57 16.27
N ILE A 138 -10.25 7.97 15.21
CA ILE A 138 -9.58 9.27 15.12
C ILE A 138 -10.62 10.41 15.08
N GLY A 139 -11.73 10.21 14.37
CA GLY A 139 -12.88 11.12 14.37
C GLY A 139 -13.48 11.34 15.77
N SER A 140 -13.62 10.28 16.57
CA SER A 140 -14.11 10.36 17.96
C SER A 140 -13.23 11.21 18.88
N LYS A 141 -12.03 11.56 18.41
CA LYS A 141 -11.02 12.32 19.13
C LYS A 141 -10.85 13.74 18.57
N GLY A 142 -11.73 14.15 17.66
CA GLY A 142 -11.83 15.52 17.16
C GLY A 142 -11.01 15.79 15.90
N ILE A 143 -10.53 14.76 15.20
CA ILE A 143 -9.78 14.90 13.95
C ILE A 143 -10.54 14.18 12.84
N SER A 144 -11.06 14.92 11.86
CA SER A 144 -11.65 14.37 10.64
C SER A 144 -11.24 15.19 9.42
N LEU A 145 -10.96 14.50 8.32
CA LEU A 145 -10.61 15.16 7.06
C LEU A 145 -11.85 15.78 6.40
N SER A 146 -13.03 15.23 6.66
CA SER A 146 -14.30 15.65 6.06
C SER A 146 -15.12 16.63 6.90
N ASP A 147 -14.55 17.27 7.94
CA ASP A 147 -15.29 18.24 8.77
C ASP A 147 -15.83 19.44 7.98
N HIS A 148 -15.15 19.82 6.90
CA HIS A 148 -15.56 20.89 5.99
C HIS A 148 -16.74 20.52 5.07
N LEU A 149 -17.13 19.25 5.02
CA LEU A 149 -18.23 18.78 4.17
C LEU A 149 -19.59 18.92 4.85
N ASP A 150 -20.60 19.25 4.04
CA ASP A 150 -21.99 19.21 4.49
C ASP A 150 -22.50 17.76 4.65
N SER A 151 -23.70 17.62 5.22
CA SER A 151 -24.26 16.29 5.49
C SER A 151 -24.52 15.47 4.22
N ALA A 152 -24.87 16.13 3.11
CA ALA A 152 -25.12 15.46 1.84
C ALA A 152 -23.81 14.91 1.24
N ALA A 153 -22.77 15.73 1.17
CA ALA A 153 -21.45 15.33 0.70
C ALA A 153 -20.83 14.21 1.56
N LYS A 154 -21.04 14.23 2.89
CA LYS A 154 -20.62 13.13 3.77
C LYS A 154 -21.31 11.81 3.45
N VAL A 155 -22.60 11.84 3.07
CA VAL A 155 -23.33 10.64 2.63
C VAL A 155 -22.78 10.14 1.30
N ASP A 156 -22.54 11.03 0.34
CA ASP A 156 -21.94 10.68 -0.94
C ASP A 156 -20.54 10.07 -0.77
N MET A 157 -19.70 10.66 0.08
CA MET A 157 -18.37 10.14 0.39
C MET A 157 -18.43 8.70 0.92
N ARG A 158 -19.36 8.41 1.85
CA ARG A 158 -19.58 7.05 2.35
C ARG A 158 -20.02 6.08 1.26
N ALA A 159 -20.82 6.53 0.29
CA ALA A 159 -21.18 5.71 -0.85
C ALA A 159 -19.95 5.34 -1.70
N TYR A 160 -19.04 6.29 -1.95
CA TYR A 160 -17.80 6.02 -2.69
C TYR A 160 -16.83 5.14 -1.90
N LEU A 161 -16.66 5.35 -0.58
CA LEU A 161 -15.87 4.46 0.28
C LEU A 161 -16.37 3.01 0.19
N SER A 162 -17.70 2.84 0.27
CA SER A 162 -18.34 1.53 0.10
C SER A 162 -18.11 0.94 -1.29
N LEU A 163 -18.20 1.75 -2.35
CA LEU A 163 -17.92 1.30 -3.72
C LEU A 163 -16.48 0.77 -3.85
N VAL A 164 -15.50 1.49 -3.32
CA VAL A 164 -14.09 1.08 -3.34
C VAL A 164 -13.89 -0.22 -2.58
N ASN A 165 -14.40 -0.31 -1.36
CA ASN A 165 -14.32 -1.53 -0.55
C ASN A 165 -15.02 -2.73 -1.20
N ASN A 166 -16.10 -2.51 -1.95
CA ASN A 166 -16.82 -3.59 -2.62
C ASN A 166 -16.21 -4.01 -3.97
N VAL A 167 -15.42 -3.16 -4.62
CA VAL A 167 -14.83 -3.46 -5.93
C VAL A 167 -13.34 -3.74 -5.81
N PHE A 168 -12.54 -2.79 -5.32
CA PHE A 168 -11.09 -2.90 -5.29
C PHE A 168 -10.63 -4.03 -4.35
N VAL A 169 -11.09 -4.03 -3.10
CA VAL A 169 -10.70 -5.06 -2.13
C VAL A 169 -11.08 -6.46 -2.62
N ASN A 170 -12.26 -6.62 -3.20
CA ASN A 170 -12.72 -7.92 -3.70
C ASN A 170 -11.96 -8.35 -4.98
N ALA A 171 -11.63 -7.41 -5.87
CA ALA A 171 -10.79 -7.68 -7.03
C ALA A 171 -9.37 -8.10 -6.60
N GLU A 172 -8.77 -7.41 -5.64
CA GLU A 172 -7.45 -7.74 -5.09
C GLU A 172 -7.43 -9.12 -4.40
N LEU A 173 -8.46 -9.42 -3.61
CA LEU A 173 -8.65 -10.75 -3.00
C LEU A 173 -8.82 -11.84 -4.06
N TYR A 174 -9.60 -11.56 -5.11
CA TYR A 174 -9.80 -12.49 -6.22
C TYR A 174 -8.46 -12.80 -6.92
N ILE A 175 -7.69 -11.77 -7.28
CA ILE A 175 -6.36 -11.93 -7.89
C ILE A 175 -5.45 -12.76 -6.99
N CYS A 176 -5.40 -12.47 -5.68
CA CYS A 176 -4.48 -13.17 -4.79
C CYS A 176 -4.89 -14.63 -4.52
N TRP A 177 -6.17 -14.91 -4.33
CA TRP A 177 -6.62 -16.19 -3.76
C TRP A 177 -7.38 -17.12 -4.72
N VAL A 178 -7.85 -16.57 -5.85
CA VAL A 178 -8.61 -17.31 -6.87
C VAL A 178 -7.77 -17.54 -8.12
N ASP A 179 -7.11 -16.51 -8.66
CA ASP A 179 -6.23 -16.68 -9.83
C ASP A 179 -5.08 -17.65 -9.53
N THR A 180 -5.07 -18.78 -10.23
CA THR A 180 -4.15 -19.88 -9.92
C THR A 180 -2.69 -19.55 -10.21
N ALA A 181 -2.43 -18.65 -11.15
CA ALA A 181 -1.08 -18.23 -11.49
C ALA A 181 -0.48 -17.41 -10.35
N ILE A 182 -1.15 -16.34 -9.93
CA ILE A 182 -0.73 -15.50 -8.80
C ILE A 182 -0.73 -16.29 -7.49
N LEU A 183 -1.75 -17.11 -7.24
CA LEU A 183 -1.86 -17.89 -6.01
C LEU A 183 -0.62 -18.74 -5.73
N ASN A 184 -0.14 -19.46 -6.75
CA ASN A 184 0.97 -20.38 -6.60
C ASN A 184 2.33 -19.69 -6.71
N ALA A 185 2.47 -18.69 -7.59
CA ALA A 185 3.74 -18.00 -7.81
C ALA A 185 4.05 -16.94 -6.73
N VAL A 186 3.03 -16.32 -6.14
CA VAL A 186 3.19 -15.14 -5.27
C VAL A 186 2.49 -15.33 -3.92
N THR A 187 1.19 -15.59 -3.92
CA THR A 187 0.38 -15.50 -2.70
C THR A 187 0.79 -16.54 -1.64
N LYS A 188 0.79 -17.84 -2.00
CA LYS A 188 1.16 -18.91 -1.06
C LYS A 188 2.62 -18.81 -0.56
N PRO A 189 3.62 -18.52 -1.42
CA PRO A 189 4.99 -18.29 -0.96
C PRO A 189 5.10 -17.12 0.03
N ARG A 190 4.46 -15.98 -0.27
CA ARG A 190 4.53 -14.79 0.60
C ARG A 190 3.81 -14.97 1.92
N HIS A 191 2.54 -15.37 1.89
CA HIS A 191 1.72 -15.56 3.09
C HIS A 191 2.27 -16.68 3.99
N GLY A 192 2.83 -17.75 3.40
CA GLY A 192 3.42 -18.86 4.14
C GLY A 192 4.87 -18.64 4.60
N SER A 193 5.55 -17.58 4.15
CA SER A 193 7.01 -17.40 4.29
C SER A 193 7.51 -17.40 5.74
N VAL A 194 6.69 -16.98 6.69
CA VAL A 194 7.06 -16.88 8.10
C VAL A 194 6.82 -18.13 8.92
N TYR A 195 6.13 -19.13 8.35
CA TYR A 195 5.72 -20.32 9.06
C TYR A 195 6.47 -21.56 8.54
N PRO A 196 6.98 -22.43 9.41
CA PRO A 196 7.59 -23.67 8.98
C PRO A 196 6.54 -24.64 8.43
N TRP A 197 7.01 -25.63 7.67
CA TRP A 197 6.18 -26.78 7.30
C TRP A 197 5.80 -27.60 8.56
N PRO A 198 4.55 -28.08 8.70
CA PRO A 198 3.43 -28.01 7.76
C PRO A 198 2.48 -26.81 7.95
N LEU A 199 2.76 -25.95 8.92
CA LEU A 199 1.87 -24.86 9.32
C LEU A 199 1.61 -23.86 8.18
N ASN A 200 2.63 -23.53 7.38
CA ASN A 200 2.46 -22.66 6.21
C ASN A 200 1.40 -23.18 5.22
N HIS A 201 1.37 -24.48 4.95
CA HIS A 201 0.38 -25.09 4.06
C HIS A 201 -1.02 -25.06 4.67
N TYR A 202 -1.13 -25.38 5.97
CA TYR A 202 -2.39 -25.33 6.69
C TYR A 202 -2.97 -23.90 6.71
N LEU A 203 -2.15 -22.89 7.04
CA LEU A 203 -2.57 -21.49 7.08
C LEU A 203 -2.95 -20.97 5.68
N ASN A 204 -2.19 -21.32 4.65
CA ASN A 204 -2.56 -21.03 3.26
C ASN A 204 -3.91 -21.65 2.87
N TRP A 205 -4.16 -22.89 3.27
CA TRP A 205 -5.45 -23.56 3.03
C TRP A 205 -6.60 -22.90 3.80
N GLN A 206 -6.40 -22.59 5.08
CA GLN A 206 -7.39 -21.94 5.94
C GLN A 206 -7.75 -20.56 5.38
N LYS A 207 -6.75 -19.71 5.10
CA LYS A 207 -6.97 -18.35 4.58
C LYS A 207 -7.64 -18.37 3.22
N ARG A 208 -7.21 -19.26 2.32
CA ARG A 208 -7.86 -19.41 1.01
C ARG A 208 -9.33 -19.79 1.14
N ARG A 209 -9.69 -20.69 2.06
CA ARG A 209 -11.09 -21.09 2.30
C ARG A 209 -11.93 -19.94 2.82
N GLU A 210 -11.39 -19.15 3.75
CA GLU A 210 -12.03 -17.95 4.28
C GLU A 210 -12.32 -16.94 3.16
N VAL A 211 -11.30 -16.61 2.35
CA VAL A 211 -11.43 -15.65 1.25
C VAL A 211 -12.40 -16.18 0.18
N ILE A 212 -12.32 -17.45 -0.22
CA ILE A 212 -13.25 -18.06 -1.17
C ILE A 212 -14.68 -18.02 -0.63
N LYS A 213 -14.90 -18.29 0.66
CA LYS A 213 -16.23 -18.19 1.27
C LYS A 213 -16.78 -16.77 1.17
N LYS A 214 -15.97 -15.76 1.50
CA LYS A 214 -16.34 -14.34 1.36
C LYS A 214 -16.68 -13.99 -0.09
N LEU A 215 -15.80 -14.32 -1.04
CA LEU A 215 -16.02 -14.02 -2.46
C LEU A 215 -17.22 -14.77 -3.04
N ASN A 216 -17.56 -15.96 -2.54
CA ASN A 216 -18.78 -16.66 -2.94
C ASN A 216 -20.04 -15.90 -2.51
N VAL A 217 -20.12 -15.47 -1.26
CA VAL A 217 -21.26 -14.70 -0.73
C VAL A 217 -21.45 -13.40 -1.51
N LEU A 218 -20.36 -12.73 -1.87
CA LEU A 218 -20.40 -11.47 -2.62
C LEU A 218 -20.56 -11.66 -4.13
N GLY A 219 -20.65 -12.89 -4.64
CA GLY A 219 -20.80 -13.18 -6.06
C GLY A 219 -19.55 -12.93 -6.91
N TRP A 220 -18.37 -12.88 -6.29
CA TRP A 220 -17.08 -12.66 -6.96
C TRP A 220 -16.35 -13.96 -7.33
N TYR A 221 -16.54 -15.05 -6.57
CA TYR A 221 -15.74 -16.27 -6.74
C TYR A 221 -15.87 -16.92 -8.13
N ASN A 222 -17.07 -16.86 -8.71
CA ASN A 222 -17.36 -17.49 -10.01
C ASN A 222 -17.15 -16.55 -11.21
N LYS A 223 -16.68 -15.32 -10.99
CA LYS A 223 -16.39 -14.38 -12.08
C LYS A 223 -15.17 -14.84 -12.87
N SER A 224 -15.17 -14.56 -14.16
CA SER A 224 -13.97 -14.58 -14.99
C SER A 224 -13.07 -13.37 -14.67
N LEU A 225 -11.80 -13.44 -15.09
CA LEU A 225 -10.89 -12.30 -14.97
C LEU A 225 -11.42 -11.07 -15.73
N ASP A 226 -12.01 -11.27 -16.91
CA ASP A 226 -12.57 -10.16 -17.71
C ASP A 226 -13.74 -9.47 -17.00
N GLU A 227 -14.61 -10.22 -16.32
CA GLU A 227 -15.69 -9.64 -15.50
C GLU A 227 -15.15 -8.86 -14.30
N VAL A 228 -14.10 -9.37 -13.66
CA VAL A 228 -13.40 -8.65 -12.58
C VAL A 228 -12.81 -7.34 -13.12
N PHE A 229 -12.21 -7.36 -14.32
CA PHE A 229 -11.64 -6.17 -14.95
C PHE A 229 -12.72 -5.16 -15.34
N ASP A 230 -13.87 -5.63 -15.82
CA ASP A 230 -15.01 -4.80 -16.17
C ASP A 230 -15.64 -4.14 -14.93
N ASP A 231 -15.72 -4.84 -13.79
CA ASP A 231 -16.19 -4.23 -12.54
C ASP A 231 -15.23 -3.17 -12.00
N VAL A 232 -13.91 -3.41 -12.07
CA VAL A 232 -12.90 -2.40 -11.74
C VAL A 232 -13.02 -1.21 -12.69
N ARG A 233 -13.21 -1.44 -13.99
CA ARG A 233 -13.42 -0.38 -14.99
C ARG A 233 -14.62 0.50 -14.64
N LYS A 234 -15.78 -0.10 -14.35
CA LYS A 234 -17.00 0.64 -13.97
C LYS A 234 -16.79 1.47 -12.71
N CYS A 235 -16.08 0.92 -11.72
CA CYS A 235 -15.72 1.64 -10.52
C CYS A 235 -14.81 2.83 -10.83
N CYS A 236 -13.77 2.64 -11.65
CA CYS A 236 -12.90 3.73 -12.10
C CYS A 236 -13.65 4.81 -12.90
N ILE A 237 -14.67 4.46 -13.71
CA ILE A 237 -15.53 5.44 -14.38
C ILE A 237 -16.23 6.32 -13.34
N ALA A 238 -16.95 5.71 -12.39
CA ALA A 238 -17.69 6.45 -11.37
C ALA A 238 -16.79 7.32 -10.48
N LEU A 239 -15.60 6.83 -10.14
CA LEU A 239 -14.62 7.57 -9.35
C LEU A 239 -13.98 8.71 -10.17
N SER A 240 -13.64 8.47 -11.43
CA SER A 240 -13.09 9.52 -12.29
C SER A 240 -14.12 10.62 -12.58
N GLU A 241 -15.41 10.28 -12.70
CA GLU A 241 -16.49 11.25 -12.80
C GLU A 241 -16.62 12.07 -11.51
N ARG A 242 -16.52 11.42 -10.34
CA ARG A 242 -16.59 12.10 -9.05
C ARG A 242 -15.43 13.06 -8.82
N LEU A 243 -14.21 12.65 -9.18
CA LEU A 243 -13.00 13.46 -9.08
C LEU A 243 -13.04 14.65 -10.05
N ALA A 244 -13.71 14.50 -11.21
CA ALA A 244 -13.84 15.53 -12.23
C ALA A 244 -12.48 16.16 -12.60
N ASP A 245 -12.31 17.48 -12.44
CA ASP A 245 -11.04 18.20 -12.62
C ASP A 245 -10.51 18.78 -11.30
N GLU A 246 -11.04 18.29 -10.17
CA GLU A 246 -10.66 18.76 -8.82
C GLU A 246 -9.34 18.15 -8.34
N GLU A 247 -8.76 18.77 -7.30
CA GLU A 247 -7.53 18.27 -6.68
C GLU A 247 -7.76 16.96 -5.90
N PHE A 248 -8.88 16.90 -5.19
CA PHE A 248 -9.34 15.78 -4.37
C PHE A 248 -10.81 15.47 -4.68
N PHE A 249 -11.28 14.29 -4.26
CA PHE A 249 -12.63 13.82 -4.59
C PHE A 249 -13.75 14.79 -4.18
N PHE A 250 -13.56 15.58 -3.13
CA PHE A 250 -14.55 16.53 -2.62
C PHE A 250 -14.10 18.00 -2.68
N GLY A 251 -13.14 18.31 -3.56
CA GLY A 251 -12.71 19.69 -3.84
C GLY A 251 -11.23 19.89 -3.60
N LYS A 252 -10.89 20.91 -2.81
CA LYS A 252 -9.50 21.37 -2.60
C LYS A 252 -8.78 20.73 -1.43
N ASP A 253 -9.53 20.19 -0.48
CA ASP A 253 -8.98 19.56 0.72
C ASP A 253 -9.14 18.04 0.63
N PRO A 254 -8.15 17.25 1.10
CA PRO A 254 -8.24 15.81 1.09
C PRO A 254 -9.34 15.31 2.04
N THR A 255 -9.93 14.17 1.70
CA THR A 255 -10.91 13.46 2.52
C THR A 255 -10.51 12.00 2.70
N GLU A 256 -11.27 11.26 3.50
CA GLU A 256 -11.01 9.85 3.78
C GLU A 256 -10.99 9.00 2.48
N ILE A 257 -11.86 9.31 1.51
CA ILE A 257 -11.85 8.60 0.22
C ILE A 257 -10.55 8.82 -0.57
N ASP A 258 -9.91 9.98 -0.46
CA ASP A 258 -8.65 10.28 -1.16
C ASP A 258 -7.52 9.38 -0.65
N ALA A 259 -7.43 9.18 0.67
CA ALA A 259 -6.48 8.27 1.29
C ALA A 259 -6.74 6.81 0.90
N LEU A 260 -8.00 6.37 0.93
CA LEU A 260 -8.37 5.01 0.53
C LEU A 260 -8.02 4.75 -0.94
N MET A 261 -8.38 5.67 -1.83
CA MET A 261 -8.09 5.57 -3.26
C MET A 261 -6.60 5.57 -3.58
N TYR A 262 -5.82 6.40 -2.88
CA TYR A 262 -4.36 6.37 -3.00
C TYR A 262 -3.80 4.97 -2.72
N GLY A 263 -4.21 4.35 -1.61
CA GLY A 263 -3.70 3.04 -1.21
C GLY A 263 -3.94 1.96 -2.26
N HIS A 264 -5.18 1.83 -2.74
CA HIS A 264 -5.56 0.84 -3.74
C HIS A 264 -4.89 1.08 -5.11
N ILE A 265 -4.93 2.31 -5.63
CA ILE A 265 -4.31 2.61 -6.93
C ILE A 265 -2.80 2.42 -6.85
N HIS A 266 -2.14 2.92 -5.79
CA HIS A 266 -0.70 2.79 -5.64
C HIS A 266 -0.28 1.32 -5.54
N ALA A 267 -0.96 0.51 -4.73
CA ALA A 267 -0.64 -0.92 -4.58
C ALA A 267 -0.81 -1.69 -5.90
N LEU A 268 -1.90 -1.46 -6.63
CA LEU A 268 -2.18 -2.14 -7.90
C LEU A 268 -1.19 -1.74 -8.99
N THR A 269 -0.89 -0.44 -9.12
CA THR A 269 -0.04 0.07 -10.20
C THR A 269 1.46 -0.10 -9.94
N SER A 270 1.87 -0.25 -8.68
CA SER A 270 3.26 -0.50 -8.28
C SER A 270 3.60 -1.99 -8.15
N SER A 271 2.61 -2.88 -8.17
CA SER A 271 2.83 -4.32 -8.10
C SER A 271 3.59 -4.84 -9.33
N PRO A 272 4.46 -5.86 -9.18
CA PRO A 272 5.05 -6.56 -10.32
C PRO A 272 3.95 -7.03 -11.28
N SER A 273 4.20 -6.81 -12.58
CA SER A 273 3.25 -7.17 -13.64
C SER A 273 3.39 -8.66 -13.98
N PHE A 274 2.36 -9.43 -13.64
CA PHE A 274 2.12 -10.80 -14.09
C PHE A 274 1.04 -10.79 -15.17
N SER A 275 0.97 -11.82 -16.01
CA SER A 275 -0.05 -11.90 -17.08
C SER A 275 -1.49 -11.70 -16.56
N SER A 276 -1.82 -12.26 -15.39
CA SER A 276 -3.17 -12.19 -14.81
C SER A 276 -3.54 -10.84 -14.17
N ASN A 277 -2.58 -10.05 -13.65
CA ASN A 277 -2.88 -8.73 -13.05
C ASN A 277 -2.63 -7.56 -14.02
N GLN A 278 -1.98 -7.81 -15.17
CA GLN A 278 -1.78 -6.82 -16.22
C GLN A 278 -3.11 -6.23 -16.73
N GLY A 279 -4.18 -7.01 -16.78
CA GLY A 279 -5.51 -6.53 -17.20
C GLY A 279 -6.07 -5.43 -16.29
N ILE A 280 -5.93 -5.57 -14.97
CA ILE A 280 -6.35 -4.53 -14.01
C ILE A 280 -5.45 -3.31 -14.11
N ILE A 281 -4.14 -3.50 -14.18
CA ILE A 281 -3.19 -2.38 -14.31
C ILE A 281 -3.48 -1.60 -15.59
N ALA A 282 -3.69 -2.28 -16.71
CA ALA A 282 -4.06 -1.67 -17.99
C ALA A 282 -5.42 -0.98 -17.94
N THR A 283 -6.37 -1.51 -17.17
CA THR A 283 -7.68 -0.90 -16.95
C THR A 283 -7.54 0.40 -16.17
N ILE A 284 -6.84 0.41 -15.04
CA ILE A 284 -6.66 1.61 -14.21
C ILE A 284 -5.88 2.69 -14.98
N ARG A 285 -4.87 2.32 -15.78
CA ARG A 285 -4.08 3.26 -16.60
C ARG A 285 -4.90 3.99 -17.67
N GLN A 286 -6.11 3.53 -17.99
CA GLN A 286 -7.02 4.26 -18.89
C GLN A 286 -7.66 5.48 -18.23
N PHE A 287 -7.48 5.66 -16.92
CA PHE A 287 -8.02 6.77 -16.13
C PHE A 287 -6.87 7.65 -15.62
N PRO A 288 -6.27 8.51 -16.48
CA PRO A 288 -5.09 9.30 -16.11
C PRO A 288 -5.34 10.22 -14.91
N LYS A 289 -6.54 10.76 -14.75
CA LYS A 289 -6.92 11.61 -13.61
C LYS A 289 -6.76 10.91 -12.26
N LEU A 290 -7.11 9.62 -12.19
CA LEU A 290 -6.95 8.81 -10.98
C LEU A 290 -5.47 8.49 -10.70
N ILE A 291 -4.68 8.29 -11.75
CA ILE A 291 -3.23 8.09 -11.64
C ILE A 291 -2.54 9.38 -11.17
N GLU A 292 -2.90 10.53 -11.74
CA GLU A 292 -2.40 11.85 -11.35
C GLU A 292 -2.77 12.19 -9.91
N HIS A 293 -4.00 11.89 -9.48
CA HIS A 293 -4.43 12.00 -8.09
C HIS A 293 -3.56 11.18 -7.14
N MET A 294 -3.29 9.91 -7.47
CA MET A 294 -2.38 9.06 -6.69
C MET A 294 -0.96 9.66 -6.61
N PHE A 295 -0.40 10.13 -7.73
CA PHE A 295 0.93 10.76 -7.73
C PHE A 295 0.97 12.06 -6.91
N ARG A 296 -0.11 12.84 -6.94
CA ARG A 296 -0.24 14.07 -6.15
C ARG A 296 -0.19 13.79 -4.66
N ILE A 297 -0.94 12.78 -4.20
CA ILE A 297 -0.92 12.35 -2.79
C ILE A 297 0.46 11.81 -2.42
N LYS A 298 1.07 10.98 -3.28
CA LYS A 298 2.43 10.48 -3.08
C LYS A 298 3.41 11.63 -2.87
N HIS A 299 3.39 12.61 -3.78
CA HIS A 299 4.29 13.75 -3.73
C HIS A 299 4.03 14.63 -2.50
N ARG A 300 2.77 14.88 -2.15
CA ARG A 300 2.42 15.80 -1.05
C ARG A 300 2.69 15.22 0.33
N TYR A 301 2.50 13.91 0.53
CA TYR A 301 2.52 13.30 1.86
C TYR A 301 3.66 12.29 2.09
N PHE A 302 4.29 11.78 1.03
CA PHE A 302 5.32 10.73 1.13
C PHE A 302 6.71 11.17 0.64
N SER A 303 6.88 12.39 0.10
CA SER A 303 8.19 12.87 -0.38
C SER A 303 9.25 13.01 0.72
N SER A 304 8.84 13.32 1.95
CA SER A 304 9.75 13.43 3.10
C SER A 304 10.35 12.08 3.50
N GLU A 305 9.64 10.97 3.28
CA GLU A 305 10.16 9.62 3.55
C GLU A 305 11.23 9.18 2.56
N VAL A 306 11.17 9.67 1.31
CA VAL A 306 12.24 9.41 0.34
C VAL A 306 13.51 10.13 0.79
N GLN A 307 13.41 11.38 1.23
CA GLN A 307 14.56 12.12 1.74
C GLN A 307 15.07 11.58 3.08
N ASN A 308 14.18 11.15 3.99
CA ASN A 308 14.56 10.58 5.28
C ASN A 308 15.13 9.16 5.15
N LYS A 309 14.60 8.29 4.27
CA LYS A 309 15.23 6.98 3.99
C LYS A 309 16.61 7.15 3.36
N ILE A 310 16.78 8.11 2.45
CA ILE A 310 18.09 8.46 1.89
C ILE A 310 18.99 9.02 3.00
N ALA A 311 18.50 9.89 3.87
CA ALA A 311 19.27 10.47 4.97
C ALA A 311 19.65 9.41 6.02
N GLU A 312 18.78 8.49 6.38
CA GLU A 312 19.04 7.37 7.31
C GLU A 312 20.02 6.36 6.71
N GLU A 313 19.89 6.01 5.42
CA GLU A 313 20.90 5.20 4.72
C GLU A 313 22.27 5.90 4.65
N PHE A 314 22.29 7.23 4.52
CA PHE A 314 23.53 8.01 4.53
C PHE A 314 24.11 8.25 5.94
N GLU A 315 23.29 8.45 6.97
CA GLU A 315 23.71 8.65 8.37
C GLU A 315 24.27 7.37 9.00
N ILE A 316 23.79 6.19 8.59
CA ILE A 316 24.40 4.90 8.99
C ILE A 316 25.83 4.77 8.44
N ILE A 317 26.17 5.49 7.38
CA ILE A 317 27.50 5.47 6.74
C ILE A 317 28.39 6.64 7.23
N GLU A 318 27.80 7.77 7.62
CA GLU A 318 28.56 8.96 8.06
C GLU A 318 28.59 9.15 9.58
N SER A 319 29.39 8.35 10.27
CA SER A 319 30.31 8.90 11.30
C SER A 319 31.50 7.96 11.55
N PRO A 320 32.75 8.46 11.74
CA PRO A 320 33.10 9.83 12.12
C PRO A 320 34.13 10.57 11.24
N SER A 321 34.13 11.89 11.42
CA SER A 321 35.23 12.87 11.29
C SER A 321 35.78 13.23 9.91
N ARG A 322 35.70 14.52 9.60
CA ARG A 322 36.21 15.20 8.40
C ARG A 322 37.73 15.39 8.35
N ASP A 323 38.49 14.81 9.26
CA ASP A 323 39.94 14.99 9.30
C ASP A 323 40.63 13.63 9.31
N THR A 324 41.43 13.37 8.27
CA THR A 324 42.27 12.17 8.02
C THR A 324 41.56 10.89 7.54
N LEU A 325 40.88 10.94 6.39
CA LEU A 325 40.30 9.74 5.75
C LEU A 325 41.39 8.83 5.15
N LYS A 326 41.82 7.85 5.93
CA LYS A 326 42.38 6.59 5.43
C LYS A 326 41.26 5.84 4.67
N PRO A 327 41.52 5.26 3.47
CA PRO A 327 40.49 4.54 2.72
C PRO A 327 39.84 3.41 3.54
N ASN A 328 38.52 3.25 3.45
CA ASN A 328 37.75 2.20 4.15
C ASN A 328 37.42 1.00 3.23
N GLU A 329 36.68 0.01 3.74
CA GLU A 329 36.31 -1.20 3.00
C GLU A 329 35.44 -0.89 1.77
N LEU A 330 34.57 0.13 1.87
CA LEU A 330 33.76 0.58 0.76
C LEU A 330 34.62 1.24 -0.32
N ASP A 331 35.59 2.07 0.06
CA ASP A 331 36.53 2.69 -0.86
C ASP A 331 37.33 1.64 -1.64
N ALA A 332 37.76 0.55 -0.97
CA ALA A 332 38.46 -0.55 -1.61
C ALA A 332 37.58 -1.31 -2.63
N LEU A 333 36.32 -1.60 -2.26
CA LEU A 333 35.38 -2.28 -3.15
C LEU A 333 35.01 -1.42 -4.36
N VAL A 334 34.68 -0.15 -4.11
CA VAL A 334 34.34 0.84 -5.14
C VAL A 334 35.53 1.07 -6.06
N PHE A 335 36.74 1.23 -5.52
CA PHE A 335 37.97 1.33 -6.31
C PHE A 335 38.15 0.11 -7.21
N GLY A 336 38.10 -1.11 -6.65
CA GLY A 336 38.30 -2.34 -7.44
C GLY A 336 37.37 -2.42 -8.66
N HIS A 337 36.07 -2.16 -8.48
CA HIS A 337 35.12 -2.23 -9.60
C HIS A 337 35.24 -1.05 -10.56
N ILE A 338 35.24 0.18 -10.05
CA ILE A 338 35.23 1.39 -10.88
C ILE A 338 36.55 1.55 -11.63
N PHE A 339 37.68 1.32 -10.95
CA PHE A 339 38.99 1.41 -11.56
C PHE A 339 39.15 0.39 -12.68
N THR A 340 38.74 -0.86 -12.48
CA THR A 340 38.77 -1.89 -13.54
C THR A 340 37.88 -1.50 -14.72
N ILE A 341 36.67 -0.96 -14.48
CA ILE A 341 35.78 -0.49 -15.56
C ILE A 341 36.41 0.65 -16.38
N ILE A 342 37.13 1.57 -15.73
CA ILE A 342 37.76 2.72 -16.40
C ILE A 342 39.05 2.31 -17.13
N THR A 343 39.84 1.40 -16.56
CA THR A 343 41.20 1.07 -17.05
C THR A 343 41.26 -0.12 -17.99
N THR A 344 40.26 -1.01 -17.96
CA THR A 344 40.25 -2.19 -18.84
C THR A 344 39.72 -1.81 -20.22
N PRO A 345 40.52 -1.95 -21.30
CA PRO A 345 40.04 -1.70 -22.64
C PRO A 345 39.05 -2.79 -23.05
N LEU A 346 37.79 -2.43 -23.26
CA LEU A 346 36.76 -3.34 -23.76
C LEU A 346 36.29 -2.92 -25.16
N SER A 347 35.74 -3.86 -25.91
CA SER A 347 35.16 -3.60 -27.23
C SER A 347 33.90 -2.72 -27.18
N ASN A 348 33.27 -2.59 -26.02
CA ASN A 348 32.13 -1.72 -25.77
C ASN A 348 32.36 -0.86 -24.52
N ASN A 349 32.80 0.39 -24.73
CA ASN A 349 33.18 1.31 -23.65
C ASN A 349 32.00 2.12 -23.07
N LYS A 350 30.74 1.74 -23.33
CA LYS A 350 29.57 2.47 -22.78
C LYS A 350 29.61 2.57 -21.25
N LEU A 351 30.00 1.50 -20.57
CA LEU A 351 30.06 1.48 -19.11
C LEU A 351 31.15 2.42 -18.58
N ALA A 352 32.34 2.39 -19.20
CA ALA A 352 33.42 3.33 -18.89
C ALA A 352 32.98 4.79 -19.13
N MET A 353 32.27 5.09 -20.21
CA MET A 353 31.75 6.42 -20.50
C MET A 353 30.74 6.90 -19.44
N ILE A 354 29.82 6.04 -19.00
CA ILE A 354 28.85 6.37 -17.93
C ILE A 354 29.62 6.70 -16.65
N VAL A 355 30.55 5.84 -16.25
CA VAL A 355 31.34 6.03 -15.03
C VAL A 355 32.20 7.29 -15.10
N GLN A 356 32.79 7.60 -16.26
CA GLN A 356 33.59 8.81 -16.46
C GLN A 356 32.77 10.11 -16.32
N ASN A 357 31.45 10.06 -16.55
CA ASN A 357 30.56 11.20 -16.33
C ASN A 357 30.29 11.49 -14.84
N HIS A 358 30.82 10.69 -13.92
CA HIS A 358 30.70 10.88 -12.47
C HIS A 358 32.06 11.30 -11.85
N PRO A 359 32.43 12.59 -11.88
CA PRO A 359 33.77 13.06 -11.53
C PRO A 359 34.15 12.78 -10.06
N LYS A 360 33.19 12.72 -9.14
CA LYS A 360 33.45 12.38 -7.73
C LYS A 360 34.01 10.96 -7.57
N LEU A 361 33.43 9.98 -8.27
CA LEU A 361 33.87 8.58 -8.23
C LEU A 361 35.22 8.39 -8.92
N VAL A 362 35.42 9.08 -10.06
CA VAL A 362 36.70 9.08 -10.78
C VAL A 362 37.80 9.69 -9.90
N ASN A 363 37.52 10.80 -9.21
CA ASN A 363 38.48 11.45 -8.32
C ASN A 363 38.77 10.63 -7.07
N LEU A 364 37.78 9.91 -6.52
CA LEU A 364 38.02 8.93 -5.47
C LEU A 364 39.02 7.88 -5.92
N CYS A 365 38.80 7.28 -7.10
CA CYS A 365 39.69 6.25 -7.62
C CYS A 365 41.11 6.77 -7.87
N LYS A 366 41.25 7.94 -8.48
CA LYS A 366 42.56 8.59 -8.70
C LYS A 366 43.31 8.88 -7.39
N ARG A 367 42.59 9.30 -6.34
CA ARG A 367 43.19 9.55 -5.02
C ARG A 367 43.68 8.24 -4.38
N ILE A 368 42.89 7.17 -4.44
CA ILE A 368 43.28 5.84 -3.92
C ILE A 368 44.47 5.29 -4.70
N GLU A 369 44.44 5.35 -6.04
CA GLU A 369 45.55 4.98 -6.92
C GLU A 369 46.83 5.74 -6.55
N THR A 370 46.74 7.07 -6.44
CA THR A 370 47.91 7.90 -6.15
C THR A 370 48.44 7.69 -4.73
N SER A 371 47.57 7.48 -3.75
CA SER A 371 47.96 7.36 -2.34
C SER A 371 48.51 5.99 -1.97
N LEU A 372 48.03 4.91 -2.59
CA LEU A 372 48.40 3.53 -2.23
C LEU A 372 49.28 2.83 -3.27
N PHE A 373 49.20 3.22 -4.54
CA PHE A 373 49.82 2.48 -5.64
C PHE A 373 50.86 3.30 -6.44
N SER A 374 51.16 4.55 -6.03
CA SER A 374 52.29 5.30 -6.62
C SER A 374 53.63 4.67 -6.22
N PRO A 375 54.67 4.74 -7.06
CA PRO A 375 56.01 4.23 -6.73
C PRO A 375 56.55 4.74 -5.39
N GLN A 376 56.32 6.03 -5.09
CA GLN A 376 56.73 6.68 -3.84
C GLN A 376 55.98 6.15 -2.60
N ALA A 377 54.75 5.66 -2.76
CA ALA A 377 53.94 5.09 -1.66
C ALA A 377 54.31 3.63 -1.36
N ILE A 378 54.83 2.91 -2.36
CA ILE A 378 55.30 1.53 -2.23
C ILE A 378 56.68 1.52 -1.54
N ASP A 379 57.54 2.49 -1.85
CA ASP A 379 58.86 2.65 -1.22
C ASP A 379 58.76 3.09 0.25
N SER A 380 57.75 3.88 0.64
CA SER A 380 57.54 4.28 2.03
C SER A 380 57.03 3.13 2.92
N GLN A 381 56.12 2.29 2.41
CA GLN A 381 55.62 1.11 3.15
C GLN A 381 56.68 0.01 3.30
N THR A 382 57.56 -0.17 2.32
CA THR A 382 58.65 -1.16 2.40
C THR A 382 59.74 -0.74 3.38
N ASN A 383 60.04 0.56 3.52
CA ASN A 383 60.97 1.07 4.53
C ASN A 383 60.43 0.96 5.97
N GLU A 384 59.14 1.24 6.21
CA GLU A 384 58.51 1.02 7.53
C GLU A 384 58.55 -0.46 7.95
N THR A 385 58.39 -1.39 7.00
CA THR A 385 58.40 -2.84 7.31
C THR A 385 59.82 -3.35 7.62
N LEU A 386 60.87 -2.64 7.19
CA LEU A 386 62.28 -2.96 7.48
C LEU A 386 62.75 -2.38 8.82
N GLU A 387 62.23 -1.23 9.26
CA GLU A 387 62.52 -0.69 10.59
C GLU A 387 61.89 -1.52 11.74
N PHE A 388 60.77 -2.19 11.51
CA PHE A 388 60.19 -3.11 12.51
C PHE A 388 60.89 -4.48 12.64
N LYS A 389 61.93 -4.74 11.84
CA LYS A 389 62.67 -6.01 11.84
C LYS A 389 64.14 -5.93 12.29
N ASN A 390 64.61 -4.76 12.75
CA ASN A 390 65.95 -4.58 13.32
C ASN A 390 65.92 -4.16 14.78
#